data_AF-A0A8J3X1T2-F1
#
_entry.id   AF-A0A8J3X1T2-F1
#
_cell.length_a   1.000
_cell.length_b   1.000
_cell.length_c   1.000
_cell.angle_alpha   90.00
_cell.angle_beta   90.00
_cell.angle_gamma   90.00
#
_symmetry.space_group_name_H-M   'P 1'
#
loop_
_entity.id
_entity.type
_entity.pdbx_description
1 polymer ?
#
loop_
_entity_poly.entity_id
_entity_poly.type
_entity_poly.pdbx_seq_one_letter_code
_entity_poly.pdbx_strand_id
1 'polypeptide(L)'
;MVRGDSVGPGRLRFVERNKYGVLDHDVTMPSGEVVYNPMRVVPDGDGCEVVFTLRRLTDMSHGEFARDAGLVQADLQRLKRVLEAAG
;
A
#
# COMPACT_ATOMS: atom_id res chain seq x y z
N MET A 1 9.18 -24.39 20.76
CA MET A 1 10.03 -23.78 19.71
C MET A 1 9.49 -24.26 18.36
N VAL A 2 8.50 -23.55 17.81
CA VAL A 2 7.99 -23.84 16.46
C VAL A 2 8.93 -23.15 15.48
N ARG A 3 9.40 -23.89 14.47
CA ARG A 3 10.32 -23.43 13.44
C ARG A 3 9.65 -22.33 12.63
N GLY A 4 10.43 -21.32 12.24
CA GLY A 4 9.97 -20.25 11.35
C GLY A 4 9.78 -20.78 9.94
N ASP A 5 8.53 -21.09 9.61
CA ASP A 5 8.13 -21.40 8.25
C ASP A 5 8.23 -20.09 7.46
N SER A 6 9.07 -20.06 6.43
CA SER A 6 9.20 -18.91 5.55
C SER A 6 7.86 -18.69 4.86
N VAL A 7 7.10 -17.73 5.35
CA VAL A 7 5.84 -17.35 4.72
C VAL A 7 6.18 -16.80 3.32
N GLY A 8 5.66 -17.44 2.27
CA GLY A 8 5.96 -17.07 0.88
C GLY A 8 5.60 -15.60 0.58
N PRO A 9 6.09 -15.01 -0.53
CA PRO A 9 5.79 -13.62 -0.83
C PRO A 9 4.29 -13.44 -1.05
N GLY A 10 3.72 -12.40 -0.44
CA GLY A 10 2.38 -11.94 -0.79
C GLY A 10 2.31 -11.60 -2.28
N ARG A 11 1.13 -11.78 -2.89
CA ARG A 11 0.90 -11.42 -4.30
C ARG A 11 0.21 -10.08 -4.38
N LEU A 12 0.63 -9.25 -5.33
CA LEU A 12 0.06 -7.94 -5.58
C LEU A 12 -0.64 -7.94 -6.94
N ARG A 13 -1.88 -7.44 -6.99
CA ARG A 13 -2.62 -7.26 -8.24
C ARG A 13 -3.23 -5.87 -8.30
N PHE A 14 -2.78 -5.05 -9.24
CA PHE A 14 -3.35 -3.74 -9.51
C PHE A 14 -4.62 -3.83 -10.36
N VAL A 15 -5.45 -2.79 -10.27
CA VAL A 15 -6.47 -2.51 -11.28
C VAL A 15 -5.86 -2.28 -12.67
N GLU A 16 -6.69 -2.38 -13.71
CA GLU A 16 -6.26 -2.05 -15.07
C GLU A 16 -5.81 -0.59 -15.18
N ARG A 17 -4.89 -0.36 -16.14
CA ARG A 17 -4.47 0.99 -16.49
C ARG A 17 -5.68 1.83 -16.88
N ASN A 18 -5.81 2.97 -16.23
CA ASN A 18 -6.96 3.85 -16.39
C ASN A 18 -6.52 5.31 -16.41
N LYS A 19 -7.40 6.17 -16.93
CA LYS A 19 -7.15 7.62 -17.07
C LYS A 19 -7.50 8.44 -15.82
N TYR A 20 -7.93 7.79 -14.74
CA TYR A 20 -8.50 8.45 -13.56
C TYR A 20 -7.52 8.56 -12.38
N GLY A 21 -6.29 8.07 -12.57
CA GLY A 21 -5.24 8.04 -11.56
C GLY A 21 -5.44 6.95 -10.51
N VAL A 22 -6.33 5.98 -10.75
CA VAL A 22 -6.62 4.91 -9.78
C VAL A 22 -5.52 3.84 -9.84
N LEU A 23 -4.95 3.54 -8.67
CA LEU A 23 -3.86 2.58 -8.43
C LEU A 23 -4.26 1.53 -7.38
N ASP A 24 -5.55 1.35 -7.18
CA ASP A 24 -6.08 0.35 -6.27
C ASP A 24 -5.45 -1.02 -6.55
N HIS A 25 -5.18 -1.75 -5.47
CA HIS A 25 -4.57 -3.06 -5.59
C HIS A 25 -5.00 -4.00 -4.46
N ASP A 26 -5.03 -5.27 -4.83
CA ASP A 26 -5.23 -6.38 -3.91
C ASP A 26 -3.87 -6.93 -3.48
N VAL A 27 -3.68 -7.07 -2.18
CA VAL A 27 -2.59 -7.85 -1.59
C VAL A 27 -3.17 -9.19 -1.13
N THR A 28 -2.78 -10.27 -1.81
CA THR A 28 -3.07 -11.63 -1.35
C THR A 28 -2.00 -12.05 -0.37
N MET A 29 -2.39 -12.17 0.90
CA MET A 29 -1.56 -12.69 1.96
C MET A 29 -1.25 -14.17 1.73
N PRO A 30 -0.19 -14.73 2.32
CA PRO A 30 0.14 -16.13 2.13
C PRO A 30 -0.91 -17.10 2.70
N SER A 31 -1.75 -16.63 3.63
CA SER A 31 -2.96 -17.32 4.10
C SER A 31 -4.06 -17.44 3.04
N GLY A 32 -3.96 -16.71 1.93
CA GLY A 32 -4.99 -16.57 0.91
C GLY A 32 -5.95 -15.40 1.15
N GLU A 33 -5.87 -14.74 2.31
CA GLU A 33 -6.63 -13.52 2.59
C GLU A 33 -6.28 -12.41 1.59
N VAL A 34 -7.29 -11.67 1.13
CA VAL A 34 -7.08 -10.56 0.19
C VAL A 34 -7.43 -9.25 0.87
N VAL A 35 -6.44 -8.36 0.95
CA VAL A 35 -6.60 -7.00 1.45
C VAL A 35 -6.66 -6.05 0.27
N TYR A 36 -7.80 -5.38 0.11
CA TYR A 36 -7.98 -4.33 -0.90
C TYR A 36 -7.46 -3.00 -0.38
N ASN A 37 -6.54 -2.39 -1.13
CA ASN A 37 -5.87 -1.14 -0.80
C ASN A 37 -6.22 -0.08 -1.84
N PRO A 38 -7.14 0.87 -1.51
CA PRO A 38 -7.43 1.98 -2.38
C PRO A 38 -6.23 2.93 -2.45
N MET A 39 -5.81 3.27 -3.66
CA MET A 39 -4.72 4.21 -3.89
C MET A 39 -5.00 5.05 -5.12
N ARG A 40 -4.70 6.35 -5.06
CA ARG A 40 -4.96 7.27 -6.16
C ARG A 40 -3.90 8.35 -6.28
N VAL A 41 -3.59 8.73 -7.51
CA VAL A 41 -2.86 9.96 -7.84
C VAL A 41 -3.86 11.00 -8.30
N VAL A 42 -3.80 12.19 -7.70
CA VAL A 42 -4.67 13.33 -8.00
C VAL A 42 -3.80 14.48 -8.51
N PRO A 43 -4.12 15.09 -9.66
CA PRO A 43 -3.40 16.27 -10.13
C PRO A 43 -3.50 17.42 -9.14
N ASP A 44 -2.37 18.10 -8.88
CA ASP A 44 -2.32 19.28 -8.01
C ASP A 44 -1.31 20.29 -8.57
N GLY A 45 -1.81 21.25 -9.37
CA GLY A 45 -0.97 22.21 -10.09
C GLY A 45 0.04 21.53 -11.02
N ASP A 46 1.31 21.90 -10.87
CA ASP A 46 2.44 21.31 -11.60
C ASP A 46 2.93 19.99 -10.99
N GLY A 47 2.26 19.51 -9.93
CA GLY A 47 2.58 18.28 -9.21
C GLY A 47 1.38 17.34 -9.07
N CYS A 48 1.42 16.52 -8.01
CA CYS A 48 0.33 15.62 -7.68
C CYS A 48 0.28 15.28 -6.19
N GLU A 49 -0.90 14.88 -5.73
CA GLU A 49 -1.11 14.23 -4.45
C GLU A 49 -1.25 12.72 -4.66
N VAL A 50 -0.55 11.93 -3.84
CA VAL A 50 -0.68 10.47 -3.81
C VAL A 50 -1.39 10.07 -2.52
N VAL A 51 -2.59 9.54 -2.64
CA VAL A 51 -3.46 9.15 -1.52
C VAL A 51 -3.49 7.64 -1.41
N PHE A 52 -3.22 7.11 -0.22
CA PHE A 52 -3.38 5.70 0.13
C PHE A 52 -4.39 5.59 1.28
N THR A 53 -5.43 4.77 1.12
CA THR A 53 -6.44 4.57 2.18
C THR A 53 -6.13 3.31 2.99
N LEU A 54 -5.57 3.49 4.18
CA LEU A 54 -5.35 2.37 5.11
C LEU A 54 -6.61 2.10 5.95
N ARG A 55 -7.05 0.85 5.99
CA ARG A 55 -8.22 0.41 6.78
C ARG A 55 -7.77 -0.56 7.87
N ARG A 56 -8.25 -0.37 9.09
CA ARG A 56 -7.99 -1.29 10.20
C ARG A 56 -8.85 -2.54 10.02
N LEU A 57 -8.21 -3.71 9.92
CA LEU A 57 -8.90 -5.00 9.86
C LEU A 57 -9.52 -5.34 11.23
N THR A 58 -10.57 -6.17 11.23
CA THR A 58 -11.34 -6.51 12.44
C THR A 58 -10.47 -7.07 13.57
N ASP A 59 -9.47 -7.89 13.22
CA ASP A 59 -8.59 -8.54 14.18
C ASP A 59 -7.29 -7.77 14.46
N MET A 60 -7.15 -6.56 13.91
CA MET A 60 -5.96 -5.75 14.06
C MET A 60 -6.05 -4.90 15.32
N SER A 61 -5.05 -4.96 16.19
CA SER A 61 -4.94 -4.06 17.35
C SER A 61 -4.65 -2.61 16.92
N HIS A 62 -4.84 -1.67 17.85
CA HIS A 62 -4.51 -0.26 17.61
C HIS A 62 -3.01 -0.04 17.34
N GLY A 63 -2.15 -0.78 18.06
CA GLY A 63 -0.70 -0.69 17.90
C GLY A 63 -0.22 -1.25 16.56
N GLU A 64 -0.82 -2.34 16.09
CA GLU A 64 -0.55 -2.87 14.75
C GLU A 64 -0.99 -1.88 13.68
N PHE A 65 -2.20 -1.30 13.80
CA PHE A 65 -2.68 -0.31 12.85
C PHE A 65 -1.79 0.93 12.79
N ALA A 66 -1.35 1.44 13.93
CA ALA A 66 -0.45 2.60 13.99
C ALA A 66 0.93 2.28 13.38
N ARG A 67 1.46 1.07 13.61
CA ARG A 67 2.70 0.61 13.00
C ARG A 67 2.56 0.54 11.47
N ASP A 68 1.49 -0.05 10.97
CA ASP A 68 1.27 -0.20 9.53
C ASP A 68 1.05 1.17 8.86
N ALA A 69 0.37 2.11 9.53
CA ALA A 69 0.29 3.50 9.08
C ALA A 69 1.68 4.16 8.96
N GLY A 70 2.57 3.91 9.92
CA GLY A 70 3.96 4.38 9.86
C GLY A 70 4.75 3.80 8.69
N LEU A 71 4.53 2.52 8.37
CA LEU A 71 5.17 1.86 7.21
C LEU A 71 4.66 2.45 5.89
N VAL A 72 3.33 2.59 5.73
CA VAL A 72 2.73 3.22 4.54
C VAL A 72 3.23 4.65 4.36
N GLN A 73 3.31 5.43 5.45
CA GLN A 73 3.85 6.78 5.41
C GLN A 73 5.30 6.79 4.92
N ALA A 74 6.15 5.90 5.44
CA ALA A 74 7.54 5.80 5.03
C ALA A 74 7.69 5.44 3.53
N ASP A 75 6.83 4.56 3.02
CA ASP A 75 6.80 4.17 1.61
C ASP A 75 6.36 5.32 0.70
N LEU A 76 5.32 6.08 1.08
CA LEU A 76 4.90 7.27 0.32
C LEU A 76 6.01 8.34 0.28
N GLN A 77 6.74 8.54 1.38
CA GLN A 77 7.90 9.44 1.41
C GLN A 77 9.05 8.94 0.55
N ARG A 78 9.27 7.62 0.49
CA ARG A 78 10.25 7.01 -0.42
C ARG A 78 9.82 7.20 -1.88
N LEU A 79 8.56 6.95 -2.21
CA LEU A 79 8.01 7.15 -3.55
C LEU A 79 8.22 8.58 -4.03
N LYS A 80 7.89 9.58 -3.19
CA LYS A 80 8.13 10.99 -3.48
C LYS A 80 9.59 11.24 -3.87
N ARG A 81 10.54 10.83 -3.03
CA ARG A 81 11.97 11.03 -3.30
C ARG A 81 12.44 10.38 -4.60
N VAL A 82 11.95 9.18 -4.90
CA VAL A 82 12.33 8.46 -6.14
C VAL A 82 11.82 9.21 -7.37
N LEU A 83 10.57 9.68 -7.35
CA LEU A 83 9.98 10.39 -8.48
C LEU A 83 10.59 11.79 -8.67
N GLU A 84 10.86 12.51 -7.59
CA GLU A 84 11.49 13.84 -7.66
C GLU A 84 12.97 13.80 -8.05
N ALA A 85 13.66 12.67 -7.82
CA ALA A 85 15.04 12.49 -8.28
C ALA A 85 15.15 12.03 -9.75
N ALA A 86 14.04 11.59 -10.34
CA ALA A 86 13.98 11.13 -11.73
C ALA A 86 13.61 12.24 -12.73
N GLY A 87 13.17 13.41 -12.23
CA GLY A 87 12.94 14.63 -13.00
C GLY A 87 14.14 15.55 -13.01
#